data_AF-A0AAW1I7P4-F1
#
_entry.id   AF-A0AAW1I7P4-F1
#
_cell.length_a   1.000
_cell.length_b   1.000
_cell.length_c   1.000
_cell.angle_alpha   90.00
_cell.angle_beta   90.00
_cell.angle_gamma   90.00
#
_symmetry.space_group_name_H-M   'P 1'
#
loop_
_entity.id
_entity.type
_entity.pdbx_description
1 polymer ?
#
loop_
_entity_poly.entity_id
_entity_poly.type
_entity_poly.pdbx_seq_one_letter_code
_entity_poly.pdbx_strand_id
1 'polypeptide(L)'
;MQFVEISTATIALPISPKSLLILLEEKFISLAQSCSSSSHLHQIHAQVVTNGLHQSHYVVPKLISAFAELRNTRYGRCLFDQMFDPNSVTYNVVFKAYNQNGQYKDVVSLFRKMMELNVKPSCYTFPMVLKSCGKLSAICEGQQVHSIVTKNGFITNPYVGNTLIEMYSGVGESEQAYKVFSEMSLRNIVAWTSMINGLISCGHMELARNLFDLAPEKDVVLWNTIISGYIERKDLETAYQLFREMPHKDVMSWNTMLSGYASNGQIEACEKLFKEMPLKNVFSWNGLLSAYAHTSRFFDVLTTFQQMLYEAGVLPNDVTLVTVLSACARLGALDLGRWLQVYAQRRGYGGNIYVENALVDLYAKCGEIESAIYVFNGMVRKDLISWNTLIGGLAMHGHASAALTFFDDMKNAGVKPDGVTFIGVLCACTHMGWIDKGLACFQSMANYSLIPQIEHYGCLIDLYARGGRLCEALNVVKTMPMMPDAVIWACLLGASRIYKNVEVANLALSHLVHLEPGNPANYLMLSNIYGEAGEWETVSKLKVTMRHSRSRNVPGCSMIEVHDHVVEFYSLDERHPKTEEIYVCLRALTKLIQPLACQLEDLELEQ
;
A
#
# COMPACT_ATOMS: atom_id res chain seq x y z
N MET A 1 -33.55 -4.09 31.53
CA MET A 1 -34.64 -3.93 32.51
C MET A 1 -34.37 -2.70 33.36
N GLN A 2 -35.11 -1.63 33.12
CA GLN A 2 -35.50 -0.64 34.13
C GLN A 2 -36.80 -0.04 33.60
N PHE A 3 -37.92 -0.48 34.19
CA PHE A 3 -39.23 0.10 33.97
C PHE A 3 -39.29 1.43 34.71
N VAL A 4 -39.64 2.51 34.02
CA VAL A 4 -40.12 3.75 34.65
C VAL A 4 -41.55 3.94 34.19
N GLU A 5 -42.48 3.69 35.12
CA GLU A 5 -43.89 4.05 34.99
C GLU A 5 -44.01 5.57 34.87
N ILE A 6 -44.67 6.04 33.81
CA ILE A 6 -45.07 7.44 33.69
C ILE A 6 -46.42 7.58 34.37
N SER A 7 -46.40 8.04 35.62
CA SER A 7 -47.58 8.52 36.34
C SER A 7 -48.11 9.78 35.65
N THR A 8 -49.41 9.75 35.32
CA THR A 8 -50.19 10.87 34.82
C THR A 8 -50.32 11.95 35.90
N ALA A 9 -49.52 13.01 35.83
CA ALA A 9 -49.73 14.25 36.56
C ALA A 9 -49.91 15.40 35.55
N THR A 10 -51.15 15.82 35.42
CA THR A 10 -51.68 16.80 34.48
C THR A 10 -51.22 18.22 34.85
N ILE A 11 -50.27 18.78 34.10
CA ILE A 11 -50.12 20.24 33.94
C ILE A 11 -50.44 20.55 32.48
N ALA A 12 -51.69 20.97 32.25
CA ALA A 12 -52.21 21.30 30.94
C ALA A 12 -51.63 22.63 30.43
N LEU A 13 -50.49 22.56 29.74
CA LEU A 13 -50.25 23.45 28.60
C LEU A 13 -50.94 22.83 27.38
N PRO A 14 -51.61 23.60 26.50
CA PRO A 14 -52.27 23.05 25.33
C PRO A 14 -51.20 22.71 24.28
N ILE A 15 -50.45 21.63 24.52
CA ILE A 15 -49.54 21.06 23.54
C ILE A 15 -50.45 20.40 22.49
N SER A 16 -50.50 20.99 21.30
CA SER A 16 -51.28 20.42 20.21
C SER A 16 -50.81 18.98 19.93
N PRO A 17 -51.71 18.06 19.51
CA PRO A 17 -51.32 16.69 19.14
C PRO A 17 -50.17 16.62 18.12
N LYS A 18 -50.05 17.65 17.25
CA LYS A 18 -48.94 17.80 16.30
C LYS A 18 -47.60 18.06 17.00
N SER A 19 -47.59 18.84 18.08
CA SER A 19 -46.38 19.16 18.85
C SER A 19 -45.83 17.93 19.60
N LEU A 20 -46.72 17.06 20.09
CA LEU A 20 -46.36 15.78 20.72
C LEU A 20 -45.76 14.78 19.73
N LEU A 21 -46.30 14.71 18.51
CA LEU A 21 -45.77 13.87 17.43
C LEU A 21 -44.36 14.29 17.03
N ILE A 22 -44.11 15.60 16.86
CA ILE A 22 -42.78 16.14 16.51
C ILE A 22 -41.74 15.81 17.60
N LEU A 23 -42.09 15.99 18.87
CA LEU A 23 -41.20 15.64 19.99
C LEU A 23 -40.87 14.14 20.02
N LEU A 24 -41.85 13.28 19.68
CA LEU A 24 -41.64 11.85 19.59
C LEU A 24 -40.71 11.47 18.43
N GLU A 25 -40.89 12.09 17.26
CA GLU A 25 -40.01 11.92 16.10
C GLU A 25 -38.56 12.35 16.41
N GLU A 26 -38.37 13.52 17.02
CA GLU A 26 -37.03 14.02 17.42
C GLU A 26 -36.34 13.07 18.40
N LYS A 27 -37.10 12.50 19.35
CA LYS A 27 -36.57 11.52 20.31
C LYS A 27 -36.10 10.24 19.62
N PHE A 28 -36.87 9.70 18.67
CA PHE A 28 -36.43 8.52 17.91
C PHE A 28 -35.23 8.81 17.01
N ILE A 29 -35.16 10.01 16.42
CA ILE A 29 -34.03 10.43 15.59
C ILE A 29 -32.74 10.50 16.44
N SER A 30 -32.79 11.15 17.61
CA SER A 30 -31.62 11.24 18.51
C SER A 30 -31.17 9.88 19.04
N LEU A 31 -32.11 8.99 19.36
CA LEU A 31 -31.80 7.61 19.78
C LEU A 31 -31.16 6.80 18.65
N ALA A 32 -31.63 6.96 17.41
CA ALA A 32 -31.05 6.27 16.26
C ALA A 32 -29.60 6.74 15.99
N GLN A 33 -29.33 8.04 16.12
CA GLN A 33 -28.01 8.62 15.88
C GLN A 33 -26.98 8.31 16.97
N SER A 34 -27.40 8.07 18.21
CA SER A 34 -26.51 7.75 19.33
C SER A 34 -26.21 6.25 19.47
N CYS A 35 -26.77 5.42 18.60
CA CYS A 35 -26.71 3.98 18.73
C CYS A 35 -25.49 3.36 18.04
N SER A 36 -24.66 2.64 18.80
CA SER A 36 -23.47 1.92 18.29
C SER A 36 -23.68 0.42 18.08
N SER A 37 -24.87 -0.11 18.40
CA SER A 37 -25.18 -1.55 18.34
C SER A 37 -26.38 -1.84 17.45
N SER A 38 -26.22 -2.79 16.54
CA SER A 38 -27.31 -3.19 15.63
C SER A 38 -28.51 -3.72 16.41
N SER A 39 -28.31 -4.45 17.51
CA SER A 39 -29.40 -4.99 18.33
C SER A 39 -30.32 -3.91 18.92
N HIS A 40 -29.73 -2.82 19.45
CA HIS A 40 -30.47 -1.69 19.98
C HIS A 40 -31.22 -0.93 18.87
N LEU A 41 -30.64 -0.79 17.67
CA LEU A 41 -31.35 -0.22 16.52
C LEU A 41 -32.57 -1.04 16.09
N HIS A 42 -32.52 -2.38 16.17
CA HIS A 42 -33.69 -3.22 15.91
C HIS A 42 -34.79 -2.99 16.96
N GLN A 43 -34.43 -2.78 18.23
CA GLN A 43 -35.39 -2.43 19.29
C GLN A 43 -36.03 -1.06 19.06
N ILE A 44 -35.22 -0.06 18.67
CA ILE A 44 -35.71 1.27 18.31
C ILE A 44 -36.67 1.17 17.12
N HIS A 45 -36.33 0.39 16.09
CA HIS A 45 -37.22 0.17 14.96
C HIS A 45 -38.56 -0.48 15.38
N ALA A 46 -38.52 -1.50 16.24
CA ALA A 46 -39.74 -2.10 16.77
C ALA A 46 -40.63 -1.07 17.50
N GLN A 47 -40.03 -0.18 18.29
CA GLN A 47 -40.75 0.91 18.96
C GLN A 47 -41.32 1.93 17.96
N VAL A 48 -40.60 2.24 16.88
CA VAL A 48 -41.10 3.12 15.80
C VAL A 48 -42.33 2.51 15.13
N VAL A 49 -42.35 1.19 14.91
CA VAL A 49 -43.51 0.47 14.36
C VAL A 49 -44.69 0.52 15.33
N THR A 50 -44.49 0.21 16.62
CA THR A 50 -45.58 0.22 17.62
C THR A 50 -46.19 1.60 17.83
N ASN A 51 -45.42 2.67 17.61
CA ASN A 51 -45.90 4.05 17.69
C ASN A 51 -46.47 4.57 16.35
N GLY A 52 -46.59 3.72 15.32
CA GLY A 52 -47.18 4.09 14.02
C GLY A 52 -46.28 4.99 13.14
N LEU A 53 -45.01 5.16 13.48
CA LEU A 53 -44.06 6.05 12.79
C LEU A 53 -43.29 5.35 11.65
N HIS A 54 -43.62 4.11 11.32
CA HIS A 54 -42.97 3.31 10.28
C HIS A 54 -43.17 3.85 8.85
N GLN A 55 -44.07 4.81 8.65
CA GLN A 55 -44.26 5.52 7.37
C GLN A 55 -43.71 6.95 7.38
N SER A 56 -43.11 7.41 8.49
CA SER A 56 -42.65 8.80 8.58
C SER A 56 -41.44 9.05 7.67
N HIS A 57 -41.50 10.12 6.89
CA HIS A 57 -40.40 10.59 6.04
C HIS A 57 -39.24 11.24 6.82
N TYR A 58 -39.32 11.36 8.14
CA TYR A 58 -38.28 11.95 8.99
C TYR A 58 -37.52 10.90 9.79
N VAL A 59 -38.25 10.01 10.49
CA VAL A 59 -37.69 8.95 11.33
C VAL A 59 -37.08 7.79 10.53
N VAL A 60 -37.77 7.28 9.50
CA VAL A 60 -37.32 6.09 8.76
C VAL A 60 -36.00 6.33 8.01
N PRO A 61 -35.77 7.45 7.31
CA PRO A 61 -34.46 7.73 6.70
C PRO A 61 -33.32 7.81 7.71
N LYS A 62 -33.58 8.32 8.92
CA LYS A 62 -32.57 8.38 9.98
C LYS A 62 -32.21 6.99 10.51
N LEU A 63 -33.20 6.09 10.64
CA LEU A 63 -32.94 4.68 10.92
C LEU A 63 -32.12 4.02 9.81
N ILE A 64 -32.46 4.24 8.54
CA ILE A 64 -31.70 3.72 7.39
C ILE A 64 -30.23 4.18 7.45
N SER A 65 -30.00 5.45 7.76
CA SER A 65 -28.64 6.01 7.89
C SER A 65 -27.86 5.32 9.03
N ALA A 66 -28.49 5.16 10.19
CA ALA A 66 -27.86 4.50 11.35
C ALA A 66 -27.53 3.02 11.07
N PHE A 67 -28.42 2.29 10.40
CA PHE A 67 -28.12 0.92 9.95
C PHE A 67 -26.98 0.86 8.93
N ALA A 68 -26.87 1.86 8.05
CA ALA A 68 -25.80 1.94 7.07
C ALA A 68 -24.42 2.24 7.70
N GLU A 69 -24.37 3.07 8.75
CA GLU A 69 -23.14 3.34 9.52
C GLU A 69 -22.61 2.07 10.21
N LEU A 70 -23.51 1.18 10.64
CA LEU A 70 -23.16 -0.15 11.17
C LEU A 70 -22.96 -1.22 10.08
N ARG A 71 -22.84 -0.84 8.80
CA ARG A 71 -22.67 -1.73 7.64
C ARG A 71 -23.81 -2.76 7.45
N ASN A 72 -25.00 -2.51 8.01
CA ASN A 72 -26.19 -3.34 7.82
C ASN A 72 -27.15 -2.70 6.81
N THR A 73 -26.68 -2.55 5.57
CA THR A 73 -27.46 -1.89 4.50
C THR A 73 -28.65 -2.70 4.01
N ARG A 74 -28.63 -4.04 4.18
CA ARG A 74 -29.75 -4.93 3.85
C ARG A 74 -30.99 -4.64 4.69
N TYR A 75 -30.80 -4.43 6.00
CA TYR A 75 -31.92 -4.10 6.87
C TYR A 75 -32.46 -2.70 6.57
N GLY A 76 -31.56 -1.72 6.39
CA GLY A 76 -31.96 -0.38 5.94
C GLY A 76 -32.76 -0.41 4.64
N ARG A 77 -32.43 -1.31 3.71
CA ARG A 77 -33.21 -1.53 2.49
C ARG A 77 -34.61 -2.09 2.76
N CYS A 78 -34.73 -3.05 3.67
CA CYS A 78 -36.02 -3.58 4.09
C CYS A 78 -36.94 -2.48 4.65
N LEU A 79 -36.40 -1.57 5.47
CA LEU A 79 -37.15 -0.42 5.97
C LEU A 79 -37.67 0.49 4.86
N PHE A 80 -36.81 0.75 3.86
CA PHE A 80 -37.18 1.55 2.71
C PHE A 80 -38.31 0.91 1.89
N ASP A 81 -38.21 -0.40 1.61
CA ASP A 81 -39.20 -1.13 0.81
C ASP A 81 -40.57 -1.26 1.53
N GLN A 82 -40.62 -1.05 2.85
CA GLN A 82 -41.86 -1.01 3.64
C GLN A 82 -42.58 0.35 3.60
N MET A 83 -41.96 1.40 3.08
CA MET A 83 -42.60 2.71 2.93
C MET A 83 -43.56 2.73 1.73
N PHE A 84 -44.77 3.24 1.91
CA PHE A 84 -45.79 3.27 0.85
C PHE A 84 -45.51 4.32 -0.24
N ASP A 85 -44.97 5.49 0.13
CA ASP A 85 -44.70 6.60 -0.80
C ASP A 85 -43.35 7.29 -0.50
N PRO A 86 -42.20 6.64 -0.80
CA PRO A 86 -40.90 7.24 -0.55
C PRO A 86 -40.66 8.47 -1.43
N ASN A 87 -40.45 9.62 -0.80
CA ASN A 87 -40.12 10.87 -1.50
C ASN A 87 -38.62 10.98 -1.87
N SER A 88 -38.24 12.01 -2.66
CA SER A 88 -36.85 12.24 -3.10
C SER A 88 -35.84 12.28 -1.95
N VAL A 89 -36.21 12.80 -0.78
CA VAL A 89 -35.32 12.86 0.40
C VAL A 89 -35.02 11.45 0.92
N THR A 90 -36.03 10.59 1.01
CA THR A 90 -35.89 9.19 1.44
C THR A 90 -34.96 8.41 0.50
N TYR A 91 -35.16 8.57 -0.82
CA TYR A 91 -34.27 7.99 -1.84
C TYR A 91 -32.82 8.48 -1.70
N ASN A 92 -32.61 9.80 -1.52
CA ASN A 92 -31.27 10.38 -1.35
C ASN A 92 -30.54 9.80 -0.13
N VAL A 93 -31.25 9.52 0.96
CA VAL A 93 -30.65 8.90 2.15
C VAL A 93 -30.19 7.47 1.87
N VAL A 94 -30.99 6.67 1.16
CA VAL A 94 -30.58 5.32 0.74
C VAL A 94 -29.40 5.38 -0.24
N PHE A 95 -29.42 6.30 -1.20
CA PHE A 95 -28.29 6.48 -2.13
C PHE A 95 -27.00 6.86 -1.40
N LYS A 96 -27.08 7.73 -0.40
CA LYS A 96 -25.93 8.08 0.45
C LYS A 96 -25.41 6.86 1.21
N ALA A 97 -26.31 6.10 1.84
CA ALA A 97 -25.99 4.88 2.58
C ALA A 97 -25.29 3.82 1.69
N TYR A 98 -25.78 3.61 0.48
CA TYR A 98 -25.19 2.69 -0.48
C TYR A 98 -23.84 3.16 -1.01
N ASN A 99 -23.71 4.45 -1.35
CA ASN A 99 -22.44 5.03 -1.77
C ASN A 99 -21.34 4.89 -0.71
N GLN A 100 -21.66 5.11 0.57
CA GLN A 100 -20.71 4.95 1.69
C GLN A 100 -20.25 3.51 1.89
N ASN A 101 -21.09 2.54 1.52
CA ASN A 101 -20.79 1.10 1.65
C ASN A 101 -20.33 0.46 0.32
N GLY A 102 -20.02 1.25 -0.71
CA GLY A 102 -19.52 0.76 -2.01
C GLY A 102 -20.56 0.04 -2.89
N GLN A 103 -21.84 0.15 -2.58
CA GLN A 103 -22.94 -0.51 -3.28
C GLN A 103 -23.46 0.31 -4.48
N TYR A 104 -22.55 0.68 -5.39
CA TYR A 104 -22.86 1.59 -6.50
C TYR A 104 -23.92 1.03 -7.48
N LYS A 105 -23.91 -0.29 -7.72
CA LYS A 105 -24.88 -0.94 -8.61
C LYS A 105 -26.31 -0.83 -8.10
N ASP A 106 -26.47 -0.94 -6.78
CA ASP A 106 -27.77 -0.83 -6.12
C ASP A 106 -28.32 0.60 -6.24
N VAL A 107 -27.46 1.63 -6.15
CA VAL A 107 -27.84 3.04 -6.38
C VAL A 107 -28.43 3.24 -7.78
N VAL A 108 -27.73 2.78 -8.82
CA VAL A 108 -28.19 2.94 -10.22
C VAL A 108 -29.51 2.17 -10.45
N SER A 109 -29.62 0.95 -9.90
CA SER A 109 -30.85 0.16 -9.99
C SER A 109 -32.05 0.83 -9.29
N LEU A 110 -31.81 1.42 -8.12
CA LEU A 110 -32.84 2.07 -7.34
C LEU A 110 -33.23 3.44 -7.94
N PHE A 111 -32.30 4.14 -8.57
CA PHE A 111 -32.62 5.34 -9.35
C PHE A 111 -33.56 5.03 -10.52
N ARG A 112 -33.36 3.90 -11.21
CA ARG A 112 -34.31 3.45 -12.26
C ARG A 112 -35.71 3.26 -11.69
N LYS A 113 -35.84 2.59 -10.53
CA LYS A 113 -37.12 2.43 -9.83
C LYS A 113 -37.75 3.76 -9.40
N MET A 114 -36.94 4.72 -8.93
CA MET A 114 -37.40 6.07 -8.60
C MET A 114 -38.06 6.76 -9.81
N MET A 115 -37.45 6.61 -10.99
CA MET A 115 -37.97 7.16 -12.25
C MET A 115 -39.23 6.43 -12.73
N GLU A 116 -39.29 5.10 -12.64
CA GLU A 116 -40.47 4.29 -12.99
C GLU A 116 -41.70 4.66 -12.14
N LEU A 117 -41.48 4.98 -10.86
CA LEU A 117 -42.52 5.44 -9.93
C LEU A 117 -42.84 6.94 -10.08
N ASN A 118 -42.28 7.63 -11.08
CA ASN A 118 -42.45 9.05 -11.35
C ASN A 118 -42.09 9.98 -10.16
N VAL A 119 -41.21 9.53 -9.26
CA VAL A 119 -40.72 10.37 -8.15
C VAL A 119 -39.66 11.33 -8.72
N LYS A 120 -39.94 12.64 -8.65
CA LYS A 120 -39.06 13.67 -9.24
C LYS A 120 -37.70 13.73 -8.52
N PRO A 121 -36.57 13.55 -9.25
CA PRO A 121 -35.24 13.77 -8.69
C PRO A 121 -35.00 15.24 -8.33
N SER A 122 -34.18 15.46 -7.31
CA SER A 122 -33.73 16.79 -6.90
C SER A 122 -32.27 17.03 -7.32
N CYS A 123 -31.79 18.27 -7.20
CA CYS A 123 -30.38 18.62 -7.41
C CYS A 123 -29.41 17.84 -6.49
N TYR A 124 -29.89 17.30 -5.37
CA TYR A 124 -29.12 16.43 -4.48
C TYR A 124 -29.12 14.95 -4.90
N THR A 125 -30.10 14.53 -5.71
CA THR A 125 -30.21 13.16 -6.20
C THR A 125 -29.14 12.86 -7.25
N PHE A 126 -29.00 13.73 -8.25
CA PHE A 126 -28.12 13.49 -9.40
C PHE A 126 -26.66 13.25 -9.01
N PRO A 127 -26.02 14.04 -8.11
CA PRO A 127 -24.63 13.82 -7.74
C PRO A 127 -24.37 12.44 -7.12
N MET A 128 -25.30 11.92 -6.33
CA MET A 128 -25.18 10.60 -5.70
C MET A 128 -25.22 9.47 -6.74
N VAL A 129 -26.07 9.62 -7.74
CA VAL A 129 -26.24 8.63 -8.83
C VAL A 129 -25.09 8.73 -9.82
N LEU A 130 -24.70 9.93 -10.24
CA LEU A 130 -23.58 10.17 -11.15
C LEU A 130 -22.25 9.66 -10.56
N LYS A 131 -22.03 9.85 -9.26
CA LYS A 131 -20.87 9.27 -8.56
C LYS A 131 -20.85 7.74 -8.68
N SER A 132 -22.00 7.09 -8.51
CA SER A 132 -22.13 5.64 -8.71
C SER A 132 -21.88 5.24 -10.16
N CYS A 133 -22.40 5.97 -11.15
CA CYS A 133 -22.15 5.71 -12.56
C CYS A 133 -20.65 5.80 -12.90
N GLY A 134 -19.96 6.83 -12.40
CA GLY A 134 -18.51 7.00 -12.60
C GLY A 134 -17.70 5.86 -11.97
N LYS A 135 -18.06 5.42 -10.75
CA LYS A 135 -17.38 4.29 -10.07
C LYS A 135 -17.62 2.93 -10.72
N LEU A 136 -18.73 2.76 -11.43
CA LEU A 136 -19.04 1.55 -12.20
C LEU A 136 -18.57 1.60 -13.65
N SER A 137 -18.03 2.74 -14.09
CA SER A 137 -17.82 3.04 -15.51
C SER A 137 -19.08 2.83 -16.38
N ALA A 138 -20.26 3.10 -15.80
CA ALA A 138 -21.57 2.91 -16.42
C ALA A 138 -21.96 4.14 -17.27
N ILE A 139 -21.33 4.26 -18.44
CA ILE A 139 -21.46 5.43 -19.32
C ILE A 139 -22.90 5.64 -19.84
N CYS A 140 -23.59 4.56 -20.22
CA CYS A 140 -24.93 4.63 -20.78
C CYS A 140 -25.93 5.18 -19.75
N GLU A 141 -25.88 4.67 -18.51
CA GLU A 141 -26.68 5.16 -17.41
C GLU A 141 -26.30 6.60 -17.05
N GLY A 142 -25.01 6.93 -17.05
CA GLY A 142 -24.53 8.32 -16.87
C GLY A 142 -25.13 9.30 -17.89
N GLN A 143 -25.15 8.92 -19.17
CA GLN A 143 -25.75 9.72 -20.26
C GLN A 143 -27.28 9.85 -20.14
N GLN A 144 -27.96 8.79 -19.68
CA GLN A 144 -29.40 8.87 -19.38
C GLN A 144 -29.66 9.86 -18.24
N VAL A 145 -28.87 9.79 -17.16
CA VAL A 145 -28.98 10.72 -16.03
C VAL A 145 -28.69 12.16 -16.48
N HIS A 146 -27.64 12.38 -17.29
CA HIS A 146 -27.35 13.69 -17.89
C HIS A 146 -28.54 14.23 -18.70
N SER A 147 -29.14 13.39 -19.55
CA SER A 147 -30.33 13.78 -20.32
C SER A 147 -31.51 14.21 -19.42
N ILE A 148 -31.69 13.55 -18.27
CA ILE A 148 -32.71 13.93 -17.27
C ILE A 148 -32.35 15.26 -16.59
N VAL A 149 -31.08 15.46 -16.24
CA VAL A 149 -30.57 16.73 -15.68
C VAL A 149 -30.88 17.90 -16.61
N THR A 150 -30.59 17.77 -17.90
CA THR A 150 -30.83 18.81 -18.91
C THR A 150 -32.32 19.08 -19.09
N LYS A 151 -33.14 18.03 -19.23
CA LYS A 151 -34.61 18.17 -19.37
C LYS A 151 -35.28 18.87 -18.18
N ASN A 152 -34.77 18.65 -16.97
CA ASN A 152 -35.29 19.26 -15.75
C ASN A 152 -34.64 20.62 -15.42
N GLY A 153 -33.74 21.13 -16.27
CA GLY A 153 -33.10 22.44 -16.09
C GLY A 153 -32.04 22.49 -14.97
N PHE A 154 -31.56 21.34 -14.50
CA PHE A 154 -30.54 21.28 -13.42
C PHE A 154 -29.11 21.46 -13.92
N ILE A 155 -28.86 21.58 -15.23
CA ILE A 155 -27.52 21.81 -15.79
C ILE A 155 -26.93 23.16 -15.35
N THR A 156 -27.78 24.14 -15.03
CA THR A 156 -27.38 25.45 -14.51
C THR A 156 -26.90 25.39 -13.05
N ASN A 157 -27.18 24.28 -12.34
CA ASN A 157 -26.73 24.08 -10.97
C ASN A 157 -25.25 23.63 -10.97
N PRO A 158 -24.31 24.43 -10.43
CA PRO A 158 -22.89 24.10 -10.48
C PRO A 158 -22.54 22.78 -9.78
N TYR A 159 -23.29 22.39 -8.74
CA TYR A 159 -23.05 21.14 -8.02
C TYR A 159 -23.34 19.91 -8.90
N VAL A 160 -24.42 19.97 -9.69
CA VAL A 160 -24.78 18.91 -10.64
C VAL A 160 -23.83 18.92 -11.84
N GLY A 161 -23.51 20.08 -12.39
CA GLY A 161 -22.57 20.25 -13.50
C GLY A 161 -21.17 19.71 -13.18
N ASN A 162 -20.61 20.06 -12.02
CA ASN A 162 -19.29 19.58 -11.59
C ASN A 162 -19.27 18.07 -11.43
N THR A 163 -20.35 17.47 -10.89
CA THR A 163 -20.43 16.01 -10.75
C THR A 163 -20.57 15.30 -12.10
N LEU A 164 -21.22 15.92 -13.08
CA LEU A 164 -21.27 15.42 -14.46
C LEU A 164 -19.89 15.44 -15.11
N ILE A 165 -19.14 16.53 -14.96
CA ILE A 165 -17.75 16.65 -15.43
C ILE A 165 -16.90 15.53 -14.81
N GLU A 166 -16.92 15.38 -13.49
CA GLU A 166 -16.18 14.33 -12.77
C GLU A 166 -16.57 12.92 -13.23
N MET A 167 -17.86 12.66 -13.46
CA MET A 167 -18.35 11.36 -13.95
C MET A 167 -17.79 11.06 -15.35
N TYR A 168 -17.95 11.98 -16.30
CA TYR A 168 -17.46 11.78 -17.67
C TYR A 168 -15.94 11.65 -17.71
N SER A 169 -15.21 12.52 -17.01
CA SER A 169 -13.75 12.44 -16.94
C SER A 169 -13.26 11.16 -16.28
N GLY A 170 -13.94 10.67 -15.24
CA GLY A 170 -13.61 9.40 -14.58
C GLY A 170 -13.81 8.17 -15.47
N VAL A 171 -14.64 8.28 -16.51
CA VAL A 171 -14.87 7.23 -17.51
C VAL A 171 -13.95 7.40 -18.74
N GLY A 172 -13.21 8.52 -18.83
CA GLY A 172 -12.32 8.83 -19.95
C GLY A 172 -12.96 9.64 -21.08
N GLU A 173 -14.20 10.11 -20.91
CA GLU A 173 -14.97 10.86 -21.93
C GLU A 173 -14.75 12.37 -21.79
N SER A 174 -13.56 12.84 -22.16
CA SER A 174 -13.16 14.25 -22.03
C SER A 174 -14.03 15.21 -22.85
N GLU A 175 -14.50 14.79 -24.04
CA GLU A 175 -15.35 15.62 -24.91
C GLU A 175 -16.73 15.88 -24.29
N GLN A 176 -17.35 14.86 -23.69
CA GLN A 176 -18.64 15.02 -23.02
C GLN A 176 -18.51 15.87 -21.75
N ALA A 177 -17.41 15.71 -21.01
CA ALA A 177 -17.10 16.58 -19.88
C ALA A 177 -16.96 18.05 -20.34
N TYR A 178 -16.25 18.30 -21.44
CA TYR A 178 -16.10 19.65 -22.01
C TYR A 178 -17.44 20.22 -22.50
N LYS A 179 -18.29 19.38 -23.09
CA LYS A 179 -19.64 19.78 -23.49
C LYS A 179 -20.45 20.26 -22.28
N VAL A 180 -20.50 19.48 -21.20
CA VAL A 180 -21.15 19.88 -19.94
C VAL A 180 -20.58 21.21 -19.44
N PHE A 181 -19.25 21.34 -19.40
CA PHE A 181 -18.58 22.57 -18.96
C PHE A 181 -18.96 23.78 -19.82
N SER A 182 -19.08 23.61 -21.14
CA SER A 182 -19.45 24.68 -22.05
C SER A 182 -20.92 25.10 -21.91
N GLU A 183 -21.83 24.17 -21.60
CA GLU A 183 -23.26 24.40 -21.37
C GLU A 183 -23.57 25.05 -20.00
N MET A 184 -22.64 25.01 -19.04
CA MET A 184 -22.82 25.64 -17.72
C MET A 184 -22.91 27.17 -17.83
N SER A 185 -24.02 27.73 -17.35
CA SER A 185 -24.27 29.19 -17.34
C SER A 185 -23.44 29.94 -16.28
N LEU A 186 -23.15 29.27 -15.16
CA LEU A 186 -22.33 29.81 -14.07
C LEU A 186 -21.18 28.84 -13.78
N ARG A 187 -20.00 29.15 -14.33
CA ARG A 187 -18.76 28.39 -14.09
C ARG A 187 -18.05 29.00 -12.89
N ASN A 188 -18.24 28.39 -11.72
CA ASN A 188 -17.46 28.76 -10.54
C ASN A 188 -16.05 28.16 -10.63
N ILE A 189 -15.15 28.58 -9.73
CA ILE A 189 -13.76 28.11 -9.72
C ILE A 189 -13.66 26.58 -9.63
N VAL A 190 -14.58 25.94 -8.90
CA VAL A 190 -14.67 24.48 -8.78
C VAL A 190 -14.94 23.83 -10.14
N ALA A 191 -15.80 24.41 -10.98
CA ALA A 191 -16.07 23.89 -12.33
C ALA A 191 -14.81 23.90 -13.21
N TRP A 192 -14.02 24.98 -13.15
CA TRP A 192 -12.74 25.08 -13.87
C TRP A 192 -11.75 24.02 -13.36
N THR A 193 -11.60 23.89 -12.04
CA THR A 193 -10.74 22.87 -11.42
C THR A 193 -11.17 21.45 -11.80
N SER A 194 -12.45 21.11 -11.70
CA SER A 194 -12.98 19.79 -12.06
C SER A 194 -12.74 19.48 -13.55
N MET A 195 -12.93 20.47 -14.45
CA MET A 195 -12.69 20.27 -15.88
C MET A 195 -11.21 20.08 -16.20
N ILE A 196 -10.33 20.90 -15.60
CA ILE A 196 -8.87 20.82 -15.81
C ILE A 196 -8.33 19.50 -15.25
N ASN A 197 -8.73 19.12 -14.03
CA ASN A 197 -8.39 17.81 -13.46
C ASN A 197 -8.89 16.66 -14.34
N GLY A 198 -10.11 16.80 -14.88
CA GLY A 198 -10.69 15.82 -15.78
C GLY A 198 -9.89 15.64 -17.07
N LEU A 199 -9.41 16.73 -17.68
CA LEU A 199 -8.55 16.68 -18.87
C LEU A 199 -7.18 16.08 -18.56
N ILE A 200 -6.60 16.39 -17.39
CA ILE A 200 -5.34 15.80 -16.92
C ILE A 200 -5.49 14.28 -16.83
N SER A 201 -6.54 13.80 -16.15
CA SER A 201 -6.83 12.36 -16.00
C SER A 201 -7.09 11.66 -17.35
N CYS A 202 -7.70 12.36 -18.31
CA CYS A 202 -7.93 11.83 -19.67
C CYS A 202 -6.68 11.95 -20.58
N GLY A 203 -5.58 12.51 -20.09
CA GLY A 203 -4.33 12.60 -20.84
C GLY A 203 -4.17 13.85 -21.71
N HIS A 204 -5.11 14.80 -21.73
CA HIS A 204 -5.12 15.99 -22.58
C HIS A 204 -4.50 17.23 -21.91
N MET A 205 -3.19 17.22 -21.62
CA MET A 205 -2.55 18.33 -20.92
C MET A 205 -2.57 19.67 -21.65
N GLU A 206 -2.41 19.66 -22.98
CA GLU A 206 -2.41 20.91 -23.75
C GLU A 206 -3.75 21.65 -23.60
N LEU A 207 -4.87 20.92 -23.65
CA LEU A 207 -6.20 21.49 -23.42
C LEU A 207 -6.37 21.93 -21.97
N ALA A 208 -5.85 21.16 -21.01
CA ALA A 208 -5.87 21.51 -19.60
C ALA A 208 -5.10 22.83 -19.34
N ARG A 209 -3.94 22.99 -19.97
CA ARG A 209 -3.12 24.21 -19.89
C ARG A 209 -3.82 25.40 -20.53
N ASN A 210 -4.38 25.24 -21.72
CA ASN A 210 -5.15 26.30 -22.38
C ASN A 210 -6.35 26.75 -21.54
N LEU A 211 -7.10 25.81 -20.94
CA LEU A 211 -8.20 26.15 -20.04
C LEU A 211 -7.71 26.82 -18.75
N PHE A 212 -6.58 26.38 -18.21
CA PHE A 212 -5.97 27.02 -17.05
C PHE A 212 -5.65 28.49 -17.35
N ASP A 213 -4.98 28.77 -18.48
CA ASP A 213 -4.61 30.13 -18.86
C ASP A 213 -5.86 31.02 -19.06
N LEU A 214 -6.93 30.48 -19.66
CA LEU A 214 -8.22 31.14 -19.84
C LEU A 214 -9.06 31.33 -18.57
N ALA A 215 -8.73 30.64 -17.46
CA ALA A 215 -9.52 30.73 -16.23
C ALA A 215 -9.49 32.16 -15.68
N PRO A 216 -10.66 32.78 -15.41
CA PRO A 216 -10.76 34.18 -14.99
C PRO A 216 -10.16 34.43 -13.60
N GLU A 217 -10.31 33.45 -12.71
CA GLU A 217 -9.71 33.44 -11.37
C GLU A 217 -8.99 32.10 -11.18
N LYS A 218 -7.80 32.16 -10.56
CA LYS A 218 -6.94 31.00 -10.30
C LYS A 218 -6.61 30.95 -8.81
N ASP A 219 -7.33 30.11 -8.08
CA ASP A 219 -7.06 29.88 -6.66
C ASP A 219 -5.93 28.87 -6.48
N VAL A 220 -5.49 28.71 -5.23
CA VAL A 220 -4.41 27.80 -4.87
C VAL A 220 -4.70 26.36 -5.30
N VAL A 221 -5.99 25.94 -5.24
CA VAL A 221 -6.41 24.59 -5.62
C VAL A 221 -6.21 24.37 -7.12
N LEU A 222 -6.60 25.33 -7.96
CA LEU A 222 -6.44 25.23 -9.41
C LEU A 222 -4.96 25.20 -9.82
N TRP A 223 -4.12 26.05 -9.21
CA TRP A 223 -2.66 26.01 -9.40
C TRP A 223 -2.07 24.65 -9.02
N ASN A 224 -2.42 24.13 -7.84
CA ASN A 224 -1.92 22.83 -7.40
C ASN A 224 -2.39 21.68 -8.30
N THR A 225 -3.60 21.79 -8.87
CA THR A 225 -4.16 20.80 -9.80
C THR A 225 -3.34 20.72 -11.10
N ILE A 226 -3.05 21.87 -11.73
CA ILE A 226 -2.26 21.87 -12.97
C ILE A 226 -0.81 21.44 -12.73
N ILE A 227 -0.20 21.86 -11.62
CA ILE A 227 1.15 21.43 -11.21
C ILE A 227 1.19 19.91 -11.03
N SER A 228 0.21 19.33 -10.32
CA SER A 228 0.11 17.88 -10.12
C SER A 228 0.00 17.13 -11.44
N GLY A 229 -0.77 17.64 -12.41
CA GLY A 229 -0.87 17.03 -13.73
C GLY A 229 0.44 16.98 -14.50
N TYR A 230 1.31 18.00 -14.38
CA TYR A 230 2.65 17.96 -14.98
C TYR A 230 3.59 17.00 -14.23
N ILE A 231 3.49 16.94 -12.90
CA ILE A 231 4.23 15.99 -12.06
C ILE A 231 3.93 14.53 -12.45
N GLU A 232 2.64 14.18 -12.63
CA GLU A 232 2.19 12.83 -13.03
C GLU A 232 2.79 12.38 -14.38
N ARG A 233 3.11 13.34 -15.25
CA ARG A 233 3.73 13.08 -16.57
C ARG A 233 5.24 13.22 -16.57
N LYS A 234 5.84 13.40 -15.39
CA LYS A 234 7.28 13.56 -15.16
C LYS A 234 7.88 14.82 -15.79
N ASP A 235 7.07 15.80 -16.17
CA ASP A 235 7.54 17.11 -16.61
C ASP A 235 7.69 18.05 -15.42
N LEU A 236 8.77 17.85 -14.67
CA LEU A 236 9.04 18.60 -13.45
C LEU A 236 9.51 20.04 -13.70
N GLU A 237 10.03 20.34 -14.88
CA GLU A 237 10.51 21.68 -15.23
C GLU A 237 9.31 22.63 -15.38
N THR A 238 8.32 22.24 -16.19
CA THR A 238 7.10 23.03 -16.35
C THR A 238 6.31 23.13 -15.04
N ALA A 239 6.25 22.04 -14.27
CA ALA A 239 5.62 22.04 -12.95
C ALA A 239 6.29 23.05 -12.00
N TYR A 240 7.61 23.09 -11.97
CA TYR A 240 8.36 24.04 -11.15
C TYR A 240 8.23 25.49 -11.65
N GLN A 241 8.17 25.71 -12.96
CA GLN A 241 7.91 27.03 -13.52
C GLN A 241 6.53 27.57 -13.08
N LEU A 242 5.48 26.76 -13.22
CA LEU A 242 4.14 27.10 -12.75
C LEU A 242 4.11 27.34 -11.23
N PHE A 243 4.81 26.51 -10.47
CA PHE A 243 4.97 26.72 -9.04
C PHE A 243 5.59 28.09 -8.75
N ARG A 244 6.65 28.49 -9.47
CA ARG A 244 7.27 29.82 -9.29
C ARG A 244 6.31 30.96 -9.63
N GLU A 245 5.59 30.86 -10.74
CA GLU A 245 4.61 31.87 -11.22
C GLU A 245 3.42 32.05 -10.27
N MET A 246 3.10 31.05 -9.44
CA MET A 246 2.01 31.09 -8.48
C MET A 246 2.11 32.30 -7.52
N PRO A 247 1.10 33.21 -7.49
CA PRO A 247 1.18 34.45 -6.71
C PRO A 247 1.27 34.24 -5.19
N HIS A 248 0.49 33.28 -4.67
CA HIS A 248 0.46 32.92 -3.26
C HIS A 248 0.61 31.41 -3.13
N LYS A 249 1.68 30.97 -2.48
CA LYS A 249 1.98 29.56 -2.23
C LYS A 249 1.62 29.24 -0.79
N ASP A 250 0.75 28.26 -0.58
CA ASP A 250 0.51 27.72 0.76
C ASP A 250 1.39 26.50 1.02
N VAL A 251 1.33 25.95 2.24
CA VAL A 251 2.11 24.76 2.61
C VAL A 251 1.79 23.57 1.70
N MET A 252 0.55 23.48 1.19
CA MET A 252 0.16 22.42 0.25
C MET A 252 0.89 22.59 -1.08
N SER A 253 0.98 23.79 -1.65
CA SER A 253 1.71 24.02 -2.90
C SER A 253 3.17 23.54 -2.82
N TRP A 254 3.84 23.83 -1.71
CA TRP A 254 5.21 23.34 -1.48
C TRP A 254 5.26 21.82 -1.33
N ASN A 255 4.33 21.23 -0.57
CA ASN A 255 4.26 19.78 -0.37
C ASN A 255 3.94 19.02 -1.68
N THR A 256 3.08 19.56 -2.53
CA THR A 256 2.80 19.01 -3.87
C THR A 256 4.09 18.91 -4.67
N MET A 257 4.86 20.00 -4.70
CA MET A 257 6.09 20.04 -5.49
C MET A 257 7.21 19.17 -4.88
N LEU A 258 7.32 19.08 -3.56
CA LEU A 258 8.18 18.12 -2.87
C LEU A 258 7.83 16.68 -3.23
N SER A 259 6.54 16.31 -3.15
CA SER A 259 6.08 14.97 -3.49
C SER A 259 6.34 14.62 -4.95
N GLY A 260 6.28 15.62 -5.85
CA GLY A 260 6.61 15.46 -7.26
C GLY A 260 8.08 15.19 -7.51
N TYR A 261 8.98 15.88 -6.82
CA TYR A 261 10.42 15.57 -6.89
C TYR A 261 10.74 14.20 -6.28
N ALA A 262 10.12 13.87 -5.13
CA ALA A 262 10.30 12.60 -4.44
C ALA A 262 9.88 11.40 -5.30
N SER A 263 8.66 11.42 -5.87
CA SER A 263 8.11 10.33 -6.69
C SER A 263 8.85 10.12 -8.02
N ASN A 264 9.53 11.16 -8.53
CA ASN A 264 10.34 11.09 -9.75
C ASN A 264 11.84 10.89 -9.48
N GLY A 265 12.26 10.65 -8.23
CA GLY A 265 13.64 10.32 -7.87
C GLY A 265 14.63 11.50 -7.91
N GLN A 266 14.16 12.75 -7.99
CA GLN A 266 15.02 13.93 -8.00
C GLN A 266 15.30 14.44 -6.57
N ILE A 267 16.12 13.70 -5.83
CA ILE A 267 16.37 13.96 -4.39
C ILE A 267 17.01 15.33 -4.16
N GLU A 268 18.01 15.71 -4.96
CA GLU A 268 18.75 16.97 -4.78
C GLU A 268 17.82 18.19 -4.91
N ALA A 269 16.91 18.16 -5.88
CA ALA A 269 15.89 19.19 -6.05
C ALA A 269 14.89 19.18 -4.88
N CYS A 270 14.50 17.99 -4.40
CA CYS A 270 13.64 17.84 -3.22
C CYS A 270 14.29 18.44 -1.95
N GLU A 271 15.57 18.17 -1.70
CA GLU A 271 16.33 18.72 -0.58
C GLU A 271 16.43 20.25 -0.65
N LYS A 272 16.71 20.79 -1.84
CA LYS A 272 16.78 22.23 -2.06
C LYS A 272 15.43 22.90 -1.80
N LEU A 273 14.37 22.36 -2.38
CA LEU A 273 13.01 22.88 -2.21
C LEU A 273 12.59 22.83 -0.74
N PHE A 274 12.90 21.74 -0.03
CA PHE A 274 12.60 21.58 1.39
C PHE A 274 13.30 22.68 2.22
N LYS A 275 14.57 22.98 1.94
CA LYS A 275 15.29 24.06 2.63
C LYS A 275 14.62 25.42 2.42
N GLU A 276 14.17 25.71 1.19
CA GLU A 276 13.50 26.97 0.83
C GLU A 276 12.09 27.12 1.46
N MET A 277 11.45 26.04 1.91
CA MET A 277 10.11 26.09 2.50
C MET A 277 10.06 26.98 3.76
N PRO A 278 9.20 28.01 3.80
CA PRO A 278 9.07 28.91 4.96
C PRO A 278 8.52 28.22 6.20
N LEU A 279 7.54 27.32 6.01
CA LEU A 279 6.88 26.57 7.08
C LEU A 279 6.88 25.10 6.71
N LYS A 280 7.41 24.26 7.60
CA LYS A 280 7.51 22.81 7.44
C LYS A 280 6.59 22.16 8.43
N ASN A 281 5.70 21.30 7.95
CA ASN A 281 4.82 20.49 8.80
C ASN A 281 5.16 19.00 8.66
N VAL A 282 4.43 18.13 9.37
CA VAL A 282 4.62 16.67 9.32
C VAL A 282 4.61 16.15 7.87
N PHE A 283 3.76 16.70 6.99
CA PHE A 283 3.70 16.29 5.58
C PHE A 283 4.97 16.68 4.80
N SER A 284 5.54 17.86 5.05
CA SER A 284 6.80 18.28 4.42
C SER A 284 7.94 17.32 4.80
N TRP A 285 8.05 16.99 6.09
CA TRP A 285 9.05 16.03 6.60
C TRP A 285 8.84 14.63 6.04
N ASN A 286 7.59 14.14 6.01
CA ASN A 286 7.28 12.85 5.43
C ASN A 286 7.59 12.76 3.94
N GLY A 287 7.38 13.86 3.19
CA GLY A 287 7.76 13.94 1.78
C GLY A 287 9.27 13.74 1.58
N LEU A 288 10.09 14.41 2.39
CA LEU A 288 11.55 14.26 2.35
C LEU A 288 12.01 12.86 2.80
N LEU A 289 11.47 12.35 3.90
CA LEU A 289 11.78 11.00 4.40
C LEU A 289 11.43 9.93 3.36
N SER A 290 10.27 10.05 2.71
CA SER A 290 9.84 9.12 1.66
C SER A 290 10.75 9.21 0.43
N ALA A 291 11.20 10.40 0.05
CA ALA A 291 12.16 10.58 -1.04
C ALA A 291 13.47 9.82 -0.78
N TYR A 292 14.02 9.91 0.43
CA TYR A 292 15.22 9.15 0.82
C TYR A 292 14.95 7.64 0.87
N ALA A 293 13.80 7.22 1.38
CA ALA A 293 13.44 5.80 1.44
C ALA A 293 13.29 5.17 0.05
N HIS A 294 12.65 5.86 -0.89
CA HIS A 294 12.49 5.38 -2.28
C HIS A 294 13.81 5.30 -3.05
N THR A 295 14.76 6.16 -2.72
CA THR A 295 16.08 6.18 -3.37
C THR A 295 17.14 5.36 -2.63
N SER A 296 16.68 4.52 -1.68
CA SER A 296 17.50 3.63 -0.87
C SER A 296 18.57 4.31 0.00
N ARG A 297 18.41 5.60 0.28
CA ARG A 297 19.25 6.39 1.19
C ARG A 297 18.75 6.29 2.64
N PHE A 298 18.73 5.08 3.21
CA PHE A 298 18.13 4.83 4.52
C PHE A 298 18.84 5.56 5.66
N PHE A 299 20.14 5.79 5.56
CA PHE A 299 20.87 6.55 6.57
C PHE A 299 20.34 7.99 6.66
N ASP A 300 20.08 8.62 5.52
CA ASP A 300 19.50 9.96 5.44
C ASP A 300 18.06 10.01 5.98
N VAL A 301 17.32 8.90 5.92
CA VAL A 301 16.01 8.79 6.59
C VAL A 301 16.17 8.92 8.10
N LEU A 302 17.12 8.22 8.71
CA LEU A 302 17.32 8.26 10.16
C LEU A 302 17.83 9.63 10.63
N THR A 303 18.78 10.23 9.92
CA THR A 303 19.30 11.56 10.27
C THR A 303 18.23 12.64 10.13
N THR A 304 17.45 12.61 9.05
CA THR A 304 16.34 13.55 8.84
C THR A 304 15.23 13.37 9.88
N PHE A 305 14.97 12.13 10.31
CA PHE A 305 14.03 11.85 11.39
C PHE A 305 14.50 12.43 12.74
N GLN A 306 15.79 12.34 13.05
CA GLN A 306 16.36 12.99 14.23
C GLN A 306 16.23 14.51 14.15
N GLN A 307 16.49 15.12 12.99
CA GLN A 307 16.28 16.57 12.78
C GLN A 307 14.81 16.97 12.98
N MET A 308 13.86 16.18 12.46
CA MET A 308 12.42 16.39 12.65
C MET A 308 12.05 16.42 14.15
N LEU A 309 12.63 15.52 14.96
CA LEU A 309 12.36 15.40 16.39
C LEU A 309 13.02 16.50 17.23
N TYR A 310 14.34 16.67 17.07
CA TYR A 310 15.15 17.47 17.99
C TYR A 310 15.27 18.94 17.57
N GLU A 311 15.38 19.21 16.27
CA GLU A 311 15.56 20.59 15.77
C GLU A 311 14.22 21.25 15.49
N ALA A 312 13.30 20.53 14.85
CA ALA A 312 12.01 21.10 14.43
C ALA A 312 10.88 20.89 15.45
N GLY A 313 11.04 19.98 16.41
CA GLY A 313 10.01 19.66 17.41
C GLY A 313 8.71 19.12 16.81
N VAL A 314 8.76 18.55 15.60
CA VAL A 314 7.59 18.05 14.89
C VAL A 314 7.35 16.59 15.28
N LEU A 315 6.15 16.28 15.75
CA LEU A 315 5.80 14.93 16.19
C LEU A 315 5.56 13.99 14.99
N PRO A 316 6.19 12.79 14.99
CA PRO A 316 5.94 11.75 14.00
C PRO A 316 4.49 11.27 13.97
N ASN A 317 3.97 11.00 12.77
CA ASN A 317 2.72 10.29 12.57
C ASN A 317 2.96 8.84 12.14
N ASP A 318 1.88 8.08 11.94
CA ASP A 318 1.91 6.70 11.47
C ASP A 318 2.72 6.52 10.17
N VAL A 319 2.55 7.43 9.20
CA VAL A 319 3.35 7.42 7.96
C VAL A 319 4.84 7.62 8.25
N THR A 320 5.18 8.57 9.12
CA THR A 320 6.59 8.77 9.56
C THR A 320 7.14 7.49 10.18
N LEU A 321 6.40 6.86 11.09
CA LEU A 321 6.83 5.66 11.81
C LEU A 321 7.07 4.50 10.84
N VAL A 322 6.18 4.25 9.89
CA VAL A 322 6.34 3.18 8.88
C VAL A 322 7.61 3.39 8.06
N THR A 323 7.85 4.61 7.56
CA THR A 323 9.04 4.92 6.74
C THR A 323 10.33 4.74 7.52
N VAL A 324 10.37 5.21 8.78
CA VAL A 324 11.57 5.11 9.62
C VAL A 324 11.80 3.67 10.09
N LEU A 325 10.75 2.94 10.49
CA LEU A 325 10.86 1.51 10.83
C LEU A 325 11.37 0.68 9.67
N SER A 326 10.91 0.95 8.44
CA SER A 326 11.43 0.30 7.24
C SER A 326 12.91 0.62 6.98
N ALA A 327 13.33 1.87 7.22
CA ALA A 327 14.75 2.24 7.15
C ALA A 327 15.58 1.52 8.23
N CYS A 328 15.08 1.44 9.48
CA CYS A 328 15.70 0.68 10.55
C CYS A 328 15.85 -0.81 10.18
N ALA A 329 14.82 -1.42 9.60
CA ALA A 329 14.83 -2.81 9.15
C ALA A 329 15.91 -3.08 8.09
N ARG A 330 16.18 -2.11 7.21
CA ARG A 330 17.19 -2.24 6.15
C ARG A 330 18.61 -1.92 6.63
N LEU A 331 18.75 -1.11 7.67
CA LEU A 331 20.04 -0.76 8.27
C LEU A 331 20.42 -1.62 9.47
N GLY A 332 19.51 -2.46 9.96
CA GLY A 332 19.72 -3.20 11.20
C GLY A 332 19.67 -2.31 12.46
N ALA A 333 19.01 -1.16 12.41
CA ALA A 333 18.95 -0.20 13.53
C ALA A 333 17.88 -0.61 14.57
N LEU A 334 18.18 -1.67 15.31
CA LEU A 334 17.27 -2.32 16.25
C LEU A 334 16.95 -1.47 17.47
N ASP A 335 17.89 -0.69 17.98
CA ASP A 335 17.69 0.10 19.21
C ASP A 335 16.72 1.26 18.95
N LEU A 336 16.93 1.98 17.84
CA LEU A 336 15.96 2.98 17.37
C LEU A 336 14.59 2.33 17.08
N GLY A 337 14.57 1.13 16.52
CA GLY A 337 13.36 0.35 16.28
C GLY A 337 12.56 0.04 17.55
N ARG A 338 13.23 -0.42 18.61
CA ARG A 338 12.62 -0.66 19.94
C ARG A 338 12.08 0.63 20.55
N TRP A 339 12.82 1.73 20.43
CA TRP A 339 12.33 3.04 20.87
C TRP A 339 11.06 3.46 20.13
N LEU A 340 11.02 3.27 18.80
CA LEU A 340 9.86 3.57 17.96
C LEU A 340 8.64 2.73 18.34
N GLN A 341 8.81 1.46 18.71
CA GLN A 341 7.69 0.64 19.23
C GLN A 341 7.10 1.24 20.51
N VAL A 342 7.94 1.61 21.48
CA VAL A 342 7.48 2.23 22.73
C VAL A 342 6.81 3.57 22.46
N TYR A 343 7.36 4.37 21.55
CA TYR A 343 6.76 5.62 21.09
C TYR A 343 5.38 5.39 20.48
N ALA A 344 5.25 4.43 19.56
CA ALA A 344 4.01 4.08 18.88
C ALA A 344 2.91 3.70 19.88
N GLN A 345 3.24 2.83 20.85
CA GLN A 345 2.32 2.40 21.90
C GLN A 345 1.82 3.59 22.74
N ARG A 346 2.74 4.48 23.18
CA ARG A 346 2.40 5.64 24.02
C ARG A 346 1.56 6.70 23.30
N ARG A 347 1.71 6.82 21.98
CA ARG A 347 0.98 7.79 21.16
C ARG A 347 -0.34 7.27 20.60
N GLY A 348 -0.73 6.04 20.94
CA GLY A 348 -1.99 5.44 20.48
C GLY A 348 -1.93 4.89 19.06
N TYR A 349 -0.73 4.62 18.54
CA TYR A 349 -0.54 3.87 17.29
C TYR A 349 -0.50 2.35 17.49
N GLY A 350 -0.61 1.86 18.74
CA GLY A 350 -0.82 0.44 19.02
C GLY A 350 -2.13 -0.04 18.39
N GLY A 351 -2.09 -1.14 17.63
CA GLY A 351 -3.22 -1.63 16.83
C GLY A 351 -3.33 -0.99 15.44
N ASN A 352 -2.45 -0.05 15.05
CA ASN A 352 -2.37 0.41 13.66
C ASN A 352 -1.65 -0.66 12.83
N ILE A 353 -2.40 -1.31 11.93
CA ILE A 353 -1.91 -2.43 11.10
C ILE A 353 -0.66 -2.09 10.29
N TYR A 354 -0.51 -0.85 9.81
CA TYR A 354 0.65 -0.45 9.02
C TYR A 354 1.92 -0.35 9.88
N VAL A 355 1.79 0.24 11.07
CA VAL A 355 2.90 0.36 12.03
C VAL A 355 3.28 -1.02 12.57
N GLU A 356 2.29 -1.87 12.90
CA GLU A 356 2.54 -3.24 13.38
C GLU A 356 3.20 -4.11 12.31
N ASN A 357 2.76 -4.02 11.05
CA ASN A 357 3.43 -4.71 9.94
C ASN A 357 4.89 -4.26 9.77
N ALA A 358 5.17 -2.95 9.90
CA ALA A 358 6.53 -2.42 9.83
C ALA A 358 7.40 -2.87 11.02
N LEU A 359 6.82 -3.04 12.21
CA LEU A 359 7.51 -3.59 13.39
C LEU A 359 7.85 -5.08 13.22
N VAL A 360 6.94 -5.88 12.66
CA VAL A 360 7.21 -7.29 12.33
C VAL A 360 8.36 -7.39 11.32
N ASP A 361 8.36 -6.56 10.26
CA ASP A 361 9.44 -6.51 9.26
C ASP A 361 10.78 -6.10 9.88
N LEU A 362 10.77 -5.07 10.74
CA LEU A 362 11.93 -4.62 11.50
C LEU A 362 12.55 -5.76 12.30
N TYR A 363 11.77 -6.38 13.20
CA TYR A 363 12.29 -7.41 14.09
C TYR A 363 12.75 -8.64 13.32
N ALA A 364 12.02 -9.04 12.28
CA ALA A 364 12.43 -10.11 11.40
C ALA A 364 13.78 -9.78 10.73
N LYS A 365 13.95 -8.61 10.11
CA LYS A 365 15.22 -8.29 9.42
C LYS A 365 16.40 -8.02 10.35
N CYS A 366 16.15 -7.54 11.56
CA CYS A 366 17.18 -7.32 12.58
C CYS A 366 17.61 -8.61 13.32
N GLY A 367 17.01 -9.77 13.02
CA GLY A 367 17.37 -11.05 13.65
C GLY A 367 16.64 -11.40 14.94
N GLU A 368 15.67 -10.60 15.36
CA GLU A 368 14.87 -10.78 16.58
C GLU A 368 13.51 -11.43 16.24
N ILE A 369 13.56 -12.64 15.68
CA ILE A 369 12.36 -13.31 15.14
C ILE A 369 11.27 -13.58 16.20
N GLU A 370 11.66 -13.85 17.45
CA GLU A 370 10.73 -14.03 18.57
C GLU A 370 9.95 -12.74 18.87
N SER A 371 10.61 -11.58 18.79
CA SER A 371 9.95 -10.27 18.93
C SER A 371 8.98 -10.02 17.78
N ALA A 372 9.33 -10.44 16.55
CA ALA A 372 8.42 -10.36 15.40
C ALA A 372 7.16 -11.21 15.59
N ILE A 373 7.31 -12.45 16.10
CA ILE A 373 6.19 -13.35 16.44
C ILE A 373 5.33 -12.73 17.55
N TYR A 374 5.95 -12.15 18.58
CA TYR A 374 5.26 -11.50 19.69
C TYR A 374 4.38 -10.34 19.20
N VAL A 375 4.94 -9.44 18.39
CA VAL A 375 4.20 -8.32 17.81
C VAL A 375 3.05 -8.84 16.94
N PHE A 376 3.32 -9.81 16.06
CA PHE A 376 2.30 -10.40 15.19
C PHE A 376 1.14 -10.99 15.98
N ASN A 377 1.42 -11.80 17.01
CA ASN A 377 0.39 -12.40 17.85
C ASN A 377 -0.46 -11.35 18.57
N GLY A 378 0.13 -10.22 18.97
CA GLY A 378 -0.56 -9.08 19.58
C GLY A 378 -1.48 -8.27 18.66
N MET A 379 -1.35 -8.40 17.33
CA MET A 379 -2.15 -7.62 16.37
C MET A 379 -3.65 -7.96 16.45
N VAL A 380 -4.50 -6.94 16.63
CA VAL A 380 -5.97 -7.08 16.69
C VAL A 380 -6.56 -7.51 15.35
N ARG A 381 -6.00 -7.00 14.25
CA ARG A 381 -6.36 -7.36 12.88
C ARG A 381 -5.10 -7.69 12.10
N LYS A 382 -5.13 -8.81 11.40
CA LYS A 382 -4.05 -9.27 10.52
C LYS A 382 -4.56 -9.24 9.08
N ASP A 383 -3.81 -8.63 8.19
CA ASP A 383 -4.08 -8.65 6.76
C ASP A 383 -3.10 -9.57 6.04
N LEU A 384 -3.24 -9.69 4.73
CA LEU A 384 -2.35 -10.49 3.88
C LEU A 384 -0.87 -10.09 4.06
N ILE A 385 -0.60 -8.79 4.23
CA ILE A 385 0.75 -8.27 4.44
C ILE A 385 1.30 -8.75 5.78
N SER A 386 0.51 -8.72 6.87
CA SER A 386 0.93 -9.22 8.18
C SER A 386 1.45 -10.67 8.10
N TRP A 387 0.68 -11.55 7.45
CA TRP A 387 1.06 -12.97 7.30
C TRP A 387 2.29 -13.14 6.42
N ASN A 388 2.34 -12.46 5.28
CA ASN A 388 3.46 -12.54 4.35
C ASN A 388 4.78 -12.07 4.98
N THR A 389 4.75 -10.95 5.73
CA THR A 389 5.92 -10.42 6.41
C THR A 389 6.46 -11.41 7.45
N LEU A 390 5.59 -12.03 8.26
CA LEU A 390 6.04 -13.01 9.26
C LEU A 390 6.55 -14.31 8.61
N ILE A 391 5.83 -14.87 7.64
CA ILE A 391 6.22 -16.11 6.95
C ILE A 391 7.57 -15.91 6.25
N GLY A 392 7.76 -14.78 5.56
CA GLY A 392 9.04 -14.42 4.95
C GLY A 392 10.15 -14.25 5.99
N GLY A 393 9.84 -13.58 7.11
CA GLY A 393 10.74 -13.45 8.26
C GLY A 393 11.23 -14.79 8.79
N LEU A 394 10.31 -15.72 9.05
CA LEU A 394 10.62 -17.07 9.52
C LEU A 394 11.46 -17.86 8.51
N ALA A 395 11.17 -17.71 7.21
CA ALA A 395 11.93 -18.34 6.15
C ALA A 395 13.40 -17.88 6.14
N MET A 396 13.64 -16.56 6.24
CA MET A 396 15.00 -15.98 6.27
C MET A 396 15.85 -16.50 7.43
N HIS A 397 15.22 -16.81 8.57
CA HIS A 397 15.89 -17.34 9.77
C HIS A 397 15.94 -18.86 9.82
N GLY A 398 15.51 -19.55 8.76
CA GLY A 398 15.49 -21.01 8.71
C GLY A 398 14.41 -21.66 9.57
N HIS A 399 13.45 -20.92 10.13
CA HIS A 399 12.35 -21.49 10.91
C HIS A 399 11.23 -22.05 10.02
N ALA A 400 11.57 -23.00 9.12
CA ALA A 400 10.66 -23.46 8.08
C ALA A 400 9.42 -24.18 8.60
N SER A 401 9.54 -24.94 9.71
CA SER A 401 8.40 -25.59 10.37
C SER A 401 7.38 -24.56 10.86
N ALA A 402 7.85 -23.50 11.52
CA ALA A 402 7.02 -22.40 11.97
C ALA A 402 6.40 -21.66 10.79
N ALA A 403 7.17 -21.37 9.72
CA ALA A 403 6.67 -20.72 8.51
C ALA A 403 5.49 -21.49 7.89
N LEU A 404 5.59 -22.83 7.78
CA LEU A 404 4.49 -23.68 7.31
C LEU A 404 3.30 -23.70 8.27
N THR A 405 3.55 -23.67 9.58
CA THR A 405 2.47 -23.62 10.59
C THR A 405 1.68 -22.32 10.46
N PHE A 406 2.36 -21.17 10.38
CA PHE A 406 1.70 -19.88 10.16
C PHE A 406 1.00 -19.81 8.78
N PHE A 407 1.51 -20.50 7.77
CA PHE A 407 0.83 -20.63 6.48
C PHE A 407 -0.49 -21.42 6.60
N ASP A 408 -0.51 -22.49 7.40
CA ASP A 408 -1.75 -23.22 7.72
C ASP A 408 -2.72 -22.38 8.56
N ASP A 409 -2.23 -21.63 9.54
CA ASP A 409 -3.04 -20.71 10.34
C ASP A 409 -3.66 -19.59 9.49
N MET A 410 -2.91 -19.05 8.52
CA MET A 410 -3.41 -18.08 7.54
C MET A 410 -4.60 -18.64 6.75
N LYS A 411 -4.49 -19.88 6.28
CA LYS A 411 -5.57 -20.59 5.57
C LYS A 411 -6.78 -20.82 6.48
N ASN A 412 -6.55 -21.23 7.73
CA ASN A 412 -7.60 -21.45 8.72
C ASN A 412 -8.32 -20.14 9.11
N ALA A 413 -7.62 -19.01 9.08
CA ALA A 413 -8.18 -17.68 9.28
C ALA A 413 -8.99 -17.16 8.06
N GLY A 414 -9.08 -17.93 6.98
CA GLY A 414 -9.80 -17.57 5.76
C GLY A 414 -9.10 -16.51 4.90
N VAL A 415 -7.82 -16.22 5.17
CA VAL A 415 -7.01 -15.31 4.36
C VAL A 415 -6.45 -16.09 3.18
N LYS A 416 -6.73 -15.63 1.96
CA LYS A 416 -6.26 -16.30 0.74
C LYS A 416 -4.77 -15.99 0.51
N PRO A 417 -3.91 -17.01 0.37
CA PRO A 417 -2.52 -16.83 -0.05
C PRO A 417 -2.39 -16.13 -1.40
N ASP A 418 -1.34 -15.34 -1.56
CA ASP A 418 -0.95 -14.73 -2.82
C ASP A 418 0.44 -15.23 -3.26
N GLY A 419 0.95 -14.71 -4.38
CA GLY A 419 2.28 -15.09 -4.88
C GLY A 419 3.39 -14.83 -3.86
N VAL A 420 3.31 -13.73 -3.10
CA VAL A 420 4.31 -13.39 -2.08
C VAL A 420 4.28 -14.40 -0.93
N THR A 421 3.10 -14.87 -0.51
CA THR A 421 2.98 -15.95 0.47
C THR A 421 3.74 -17.20 0.02
N PHE A 422 3.54 -17.60 -1.25
CA PHE A 422 4.18 -18.80 -1.80
C PHE A 422 5.70 -18.64 -1.95
N ILE A 423 6.20 -17.45 -2.28
CA ILE A 423 7.65 -17.17 -2.25
C ILE A 423 8.20 -17.43 -0.84
N GLY A 424 7.56 -16.87 0.19
CA GLY A 424 8.00 -17.07 1.59
C GLY A 424 8.03 -18.55 2.00
N VAL A 425 6.97 -19.30 1.69
CA VAL A 425 6.88 -20.74 2.00
C VAL A 425 7.89 -21.57 1.20
N LEU A 426 8.09 -21.27 -0.09
CA LEU A 426 9.07 -21.96 -0.92
C LEU A 426 10.49 -21.68 -0.43
N CYS A 427 10.83 -20.43 -0.10
CA CYS A 427 12.11 -20.08 0.52
C CYS A 427 12.35 -20.86 1.81
N ALA A 428 11.33 -20.96 2.69
CA ALA A 428 11.42 -21.77 3.89
C ALA A 428 11.76 -23.25 3.59
N CYS A 429 11.10 -23.83 2.58
CA CYS A 429 11.42 -25.19 2.14
C CYS A 429 12.83 -25.30 1.56
N THR A 430 13.28 -24.30 0.81
CA THR A 430 14.62 -24.23 0.20
C THR A 430 15.73 -24.19 1.25
N HIS A 431 15.57 -23.39 2.31
CA HIS A 431 16.56 -23.32 3.39
C HIS A 431 16.70 -24.63 4.17
N MET A 432 15.64 -25.43 4.24
CA MET A 432 15.64 -26.74 4.94
C MET A 432 15.80 -27.95 4.01
N GLY A 433 15.91 -27.75 2.70
CA GLY A 433 16.02 -28.84 1.71
C GLY A 433 14.77 -29.73 1.62
N TRP A 434 13.59 -29.25 2.00
CA TRP A 434 12.34 -30.03 1.97
C TRP A 434 11.72 -30.07 0.58
N ILE A 435 12.34 -30.80 -0.33
CA ILE A 435 11.97 -30.87 -1.76
C ILE A 435 10.49 -31.23 -1.94
N ASP A 436 10.01 -32.29 -1.29
CA ASP A 436 8.64 -32.77 -1.47
C ASP A 436 7.59 -31.75 -1.00
N LYS A 437 7.83 -31.10 0.13
CA LYS A 437 6.92 -30.07 0.66
C LYS A 437 6.95 -28.81 -0.21
N GLY A 438 8.11 -28.38 -0.67
CA GLY A 438 8.24 -27.24 -1.56
C GLY A 438 7.54 -27.48 -2.90
N LEU A 439 7.68 -28.69 -3.47
CA LEU A 439 6.98 -29.07 -4.69
C LEU A 439 5.46 -29.11 -4.50
N ALA A 440 4.98 -29.69 -3.39
CA ALA A 440 3.55 -29.71 -3.06
C ALA A 440 2.98 -28.29 -2.90
N CYS A 441 3.74 -27.38 -2.26
CA CYS A 441 3.36 -25.98 -2.12
C CYS A 441 3.28 -25.30 -3.50
N PHE A 442 4.29 -25.47 -4.35
CA PHE A 442 4.32 -24.92 -5.71
C PHE A 442 3.11 -25.38 -6.55
N GLN A 443 2.78 -26.67 -6.51
CA GLN A 443 1.62 -27.21 -7.23
C GLN A 443 0.29 -26.67 -6.68
N SER A 444 0.20 -26.47 -5.36
CA SER A 444 -1.02 -25.97 -4.72
C SER A 444 -1.39 -24.54 -5.11
N MET A 445 -0.46 -23.78 -5.72
CA MET A 445 -0.74 -22.43 -6.26
C MET A 445 -1.91 -22.43 -7.26
N ALA A 446 -2.05 -23.50 -8.05
CA ALA A 446 -3.15 -23.66 -9.00
C ALA A 446 -4.52 -23.66 -8.32
N ASN A 447 -4.62 -24.18 -7.09
CA ASN A 447 -5.87 -24.20 -6.31
C ASN A 447 -6.34 -22.78 -5.93
N TYR A 448 -5.42 -21.81 -5.94
CA TYR A 448 -5.71 -20.40 -5.67
C TYR A 448 -5.83 -19.57 -6.95
N SER A 449 -5.83 -20.21 -8.13
CA SER A 449 -5.82 -19.54 -9.44
C SER A 449 -4.62 -18.59 -9.61
N LEU A 450 -3.48 -18.93 -8.99
CA LEU A 450 -2.23 -18.19 -9.13
C LEU A 450 -1.39 -18.80 -10.25
N ILE A 451 -0.88 -17.95 -11.13
CA ILE A 451 0.05 -18.34 -12.19
C ILE A 451 1.47 -18.15 -11.65
N PRO A 452 2.30 -19.21 -11.56
CA PRO A 452 3.67 -19.09 -11.09
C PRO A 452 4.48 -18.07 -11.92
N GLN A 453 5.10 -17.13 -11.22
CA GLN A 453 6.00 -16.10 -11.78
C GLN A 453 7.46 -16.52 -11.66
N ILE A 454 8.37 -15.73 -12.24
CA ILE A 454 9.80 -16.04 -12.31
C ILE A 454 10.42 -16.28 -10.92
N GLU A 455 9.97 -15.56 -9.91
CA GLU A 455 10.44 -15.68 -8.53
C GLU A 455 10.06 -17.04 -7.93
N HIS A 456 8.88 -17.58 -8.24
CA HIS A 456 8.44 -18.88 -7.75
C HIS A 456 9.25 -20.01 -8.38
N TYR A 457 9.52 -19.91 -9.69
CA TYR A 457 10.43 -20.83 -10.37
C TYR A 457 11.85 -20.72 -9.84
N GLY A 458 12.31 -19.50 -9.54
CA GLY A 458 13.60 -19.25 -8.89
C GLY A 458 13.71 -19.99 -7.55
N CYS A 459 12.70 -19.88 -6.68
CA CYS A 459 12.68 -20.63 -5.41
C CYS A 459 12.68 -22.15 -5.62
N LEU A 460 11.92 -22.66 -6.60
CA LEU A 460 11.86 -24.09 -6.91
C LEU A 460 13.19 -24.62 -7.47
N ILE A 461 13.85 -23.84 -8.33
CA ILE A 461 15.17 -24.17 -8.87
C ILE A 461 16.20 -24.14 -7.74
N ASP A 462 16.18 -23.13 -6.86
CA ASP A 462 17.07 -23.08 -5.69
C ASP A 462 16.83 -24.27 -4.73
N LEU A 463 15.58 -24.69 -4.56
CA LEU A 463 15.24 -25.89 -3.77
C LEU A 463 15.88 -27.16 -4.35
N TYR A 464 15.76 -27.41 -5.66
CA TYR A 464 16.41 -28.55 -6.30
C TYR A 464 17.92 -28.42 -6.31
N ALA A 465 18.43 -27.21 -6.57
CA ALA A 465 19.86 -26.92 -6.65
C ALA A 465 20.55 -27.20 -5.31
N ARG A 466 20.03 -26.68 -4.19
CA ARG A 466 20.51 -26.98 -2.83
C ARG A 466 20.24 -28.41 -2.36
N GLY A 467 19.33 -29.11 -3.03
CA GLY A 467 19.08 -30.53 -2.82
C GLY A 467 20.03 -31.45 -3.60
N GLY A 468 21.02 -30.91 -4.34
CA GLY A 468 21.93 -31.68 -5.21
C GLY A 468 21.28 -32.21 -6.49
N ARG A 469 20.01 -31.88 -6.73
CA ARG A 469 19.18 -32.36 -7.85
C ARG A 469 19.29 -31.42 -9.06
N LEU A 470 20.52 -31.23 -9.54
CA LEU A 470 20.84 -30.28 -10.62
C LEU A 470 20.16 -30.63 -11.96
N CYS A 471 19.95 -31.93 -12.24
CA CYS A 471 19.25 -32.36 -13.44
C CYS A 471 17.77 -31.98 -13.41
N GLU A 472 17.07 -32.20 -12.29
CA GLU A 472 15.69 -31.73 -12.13
C GLU A 472 15.62 -30.20 -12.18
N ALA A 473 16.56 -29.50 -11.55
CA ALA A 473 16.65 -28.04 -11.61
C ALA A 473 16.74 -27.52 -13.07
N LEU A 474 17.61 -28.13 -13.89
CA LEU A 474 17.71 -27.81 -15.32
C LEU A 474 16.45 -28.17 -16.12
N ASN A 475 15.75 -29.24 -15.74
CA ASN A 475 14.49 -29.57 -16.38
C ASN A 475 13.42 -28.51 -16.10
N VAL A 476 13.39 -27.95 -14.89
CA VAL A 476 12.50 -26.82 -14.55
C VAL A 476 12.86 -25.59 -15.39
N VAL A 477 14.14 -25.26 -15.55
CA VAL A 477 14.60 -24.16 -16.40
C VAL A 477 14.17 -24.33 -17.87
N LYS A 478 14.14 -25.57 -18.38
CA LYS A 478 13.70 -25.85 -19.75
C LYS A 478 12.19 -25.80 -19.94
N THR A 479 11.42 -26.06 -18.89
CA THR A 479 9.96 -26.21 -18.96
C THR A 479 9.20 -24.96 -18.50
N MET A 480 9.88 -23.99 -17.87
CA MET A 480 9.25 -22.76 -17.44
C MET A 480 8.74 -21.91 -18.63
N PRO A 481 7.59 -21.22 -18.48
CA PRO A 481 6.93 -20.51 -19.57
C PRO A 481 7.56 -19.14 -19.90
N MET A 482 8.53 -18.69 -19.11
CA MET A 482 9.23 -17.41 -19.27
C MET A 482 10.74 -17.61 -19.38
N MET A 483 11.47 -16.58 -19.85
CA MET A 483 12.93 -16.64 -19.92
C MET A 483 13.55 -16.62 -18.50
N PRO A 484 14.54 -17.47 -18.21
CA PRO A 484 15.25 -17.44 -16.93
C PRO A 484 16.09 -16.15 -16.80
N ASP A 485 16.09 -15.56 -15.59
CA ASP A 485 16.86 -14.36 -15.27
C ASP A 485 18.26 -14.67 -14.74
N ALA A 486 19.03 -13.61 -14.46
CA ALA A 486 20.37 -13.74 -13.92
C ALA A 486 20.39 -14.45 -12.54
N VAL A 487 19.35 -14.28 -11.74
CA VAL A 487 19.27 -14.87 -10.39
C VAL A 487 19.19 -16.39 -10.46
N ILE A 488 18.36 -16.93 -11.36
CA ILE A 488 18.23 -18.37 -11.60
C ILE A 488 19.56 -18.98 -12.03
N TRP A 489 20.25 -18.36 -13.00
CA TRP A 489 21.54 -18.88 -13.48
C TRP A 489 22.64 -18.74 -12.42
N ALA A 490 22.66 -17.66 -11.64
CA ALA A 490 23.59 -17.49 -10.53
C ALA A 490 23.40 -18.56 -9.43
N CYS A 491 22.14 -18.90 -9.12
CA CYS A 491 21.79 -20.00 -8.22
C CYS A 491 22.36 -21.34 -8.72
N LEU A 492 22.12 -21.68 -9.99
CA LEU A 492 22.66 -22.90 -10.60
C LEU A 492 24.19 -22.93 -10.62
N LEU A 493 24.84 -21.80 -10.94
CA LEU A 493 26.30 -21.69 -10.88
C LEU A 493 26.83 -21.92 -9.46
N GLY A 494 26.12 -21.39 -8.45
CA GLY A 494 26.46 -21.54 -7.04
C GLY A 494 26.37 -22.99 -6.57
N ALA A 495 25.25 -23.66 -6.87
CA ALA A 495 25.08 -25.07 -6.58
C ALA A 495 26.06 -25.95 -7.35
N SER A 496 26.36 -25.61 -8.61
CA SER A 496 27.34 -26.35 -9.42
C SER A 496 28.74 -26.34 -8.81
N ARG A 497 29.13 -25.26 -8.12
CA ARG A 497 30.35 -25.22 -7.31
C ARG A 497 30.29 -26.21 -6.15
N ILE A 498 29.21 -26.18 -5.37
CA ILE A 498 29.02 -27.04 -4.19
C ILE A 498 29.09 -28.53 -4.59
N TYR A 499 28.40 -28.91 -5.67
CA TYR A 499 28.34 -30.30 -6.14
C TYR A 499 29.38 -30.65 -7.21
N LYS A 500 30.35 -29.77 -7.46
CA LYS A 500 31.46 -29.95 -8.42
C LYS A 500 31.00 -30.37 -9.83
N ASN A 501 29.88 -29.81 -10.31
CA ASN A 501 29.32 -30.09 -11.62
C ASN A 501 29.75 -29.04 -12.66
N VAL A 502 30.82 -29.33 -13.39
CA VAL A 502 31.43 -28.40 -14.36
C VAL A 502 30.51 -28.13 -15.57
N GLU A 503 29.69 -29.11 -15.98
CA GLU A 503 28.80 -28.96 -17.14
C GLU A 503 27.72 -27.90 -16.89
N VAL A 504 27.03 -28.00 -15.75
CA VAL A 504 25.98 -27.03 -15.37
C VAL A 504 26.59 -25.66 -15.09
N ALA A 505 27.79 -25.60 -14.50
CA ALA A 505 28.52 -24.35 -14.28
C ALA A 505 28.82 -23.60 -15.59
N ASN A 506 29.28 -24.31 -16.63
CA ASN A 506 29.56 -23.72 -17.95
C ASN A 506 28.29 -23.20 -18.62
N LEU A 507 27.21 -23.98 -18.58
CA LEU A 507 25.92 -23.57 -19.13
C LEU A 507 25.42 -22.29 -18.44
N ALA A 508 25.41 -22.28 -17.09
CA ALA A 508 24.97 -21.14 -16.31
C ALA A 508 25.79 -19.88 -16.61
N LEU A 509 27.12 -19.99 -16.73
CA LEU A 509 27.94 -18.83 -17.05
C LEU A 509 27.66 -18.30 -18.46
N SER A 510 27.50 -19.17 -19.45
CA SER A 510 27.24 -18.73 -20.84
C SER A 510 26.02 -17.80 -20.92
N HIS A 511 24.97 -18.11 -20.15
CA HIS A 511 23.79 -17.26 -20.02
C HIS A 511 24.06 -16.01 -19.17
N LEU A 512 24.76 -16.12 -18.04
CA LEU A 512 25.09 -14.97 -17.18
C LEU A 512 25.97 -13.92 -17.87
N VAL A 513 26.88 -14.32 -18.77
CA VAL A 513 27.72 -13.39 -19.53
C VAL A 513 26.88 -12.56 -20.50
N HIS A 514 25.83 -13.15 -21.06
CA HIS A 514 24.90 -12.42 -21.92
C HIS A 514 23.95 -11.52 -21.13
N LEU A 515 23.49 -11.96 -19.96
CA LEU A 515 22.55 -11.22 -19.11
C LEU A 515 23.25 -10.09 -18.32
N GLU A 516 24.45 -10.34 -17.81
CA GLU A 516 25.22 -9.43 -16.96
C GLU A 516 26.71 -9.38 -17.39
N PRO A 517 27.02 -8.84 -18.58
CA PRO A 517 28.39 -8.82 -19.11
C PRO A 517 29.39 -8.05 -18.22
N GLY A 518 28.90 -7.13 -17.39
CA GLY A 518 29.70 -6.29 -16.50
C GLY A 518 29.86 -6.81 -15.06
N ASN A 519 29.33 -7.99 -14.72
CA ASN A 519 29.39 -8.54 -13.36
C ASN A 519 30.64 -9.44 -13.17
N PRO A 520 31.68 -8.98 -12.45
CA PRO A 520 32.93 -9.74 -12.27
C PRO A 520 32.74 -10.98 -11.39
N ALA A 521 31.70 -11.04 -10.54
CA ALA A 521 31.45 -12.17 -9.65
C ALA A 521 31.20 -13.48 -10.43
N ASN A 522 30.53 -13.38 -11.58
CA ASN A 522 30.20 -14.53 -12.43
C ASN A 522 31.48 -15.21 -12.97
N TYR A 523 32.46 -14.42 -13.42
CA TYR A 523 33.76 -14.92 -13.90
C TYR A 523 34.63 -15.45 -12.77
N LEU A 524 34.63 -14.78 -11.61
CA LEU A 524 35.38 -15.22 -10.43
C LEU A 524 34.88 -16.58 -9.93
N MET A 525 33.56 -16.78 -9.89
CA MET A 525 32.96 -18.03 -9.42
C MET A 525 33.33 -19.21 -10.32
N LEU A 526 33.33 -19.02 -11.65
CA LEU A 526 33.79 -20.04 -12.59
C LEU A 526 35.31 -20.29 -12.47
N SER A 527 36.12 -19.25 -12.30
CA SER A 527 37.56 -19.39 -12.07
C SER A 527 37.84 -20.23 -10.81
N ASN A 528 37.02 -20.13 -9.77
CA ASN A 528 37.16 -20.94 -8.57
C ASN A 528 36.77 -22.40 -8.85
N ILE A 529 35.67 -22.65 -9.56
CA ILE A 529 35.23 -24.00 -9.95
C ILE A 529 36.31 -24.72 -10.78
N TYR A 530 36.90 -24.05 -11.79
CA TYR A 530 37.98 -24.64 -12.59
C TYR A 530 39.29 -24.80 -11.80
N GLY A 531 39.58 -23.90 -10.87
CA GLY A 531 40.71 -24.06 -9.95
C GLY A 531 40.56 -25.30 -9.07
N GLU A 532 39.36 -25.54 -8.54
CA GLU A 532 38.99 -26.75 -7.78
C GLU A 532 38.99 -28.02 -8.64
N ALA A 533 38.69 -27.90 -9.95
CA ALA A 533 38.77 -28.99 -10.92
C ALA A 533 40.19 -29.21 -11.50
N GLY A 534 41.17 -28.36 -11.17
CA GLY A 534 42.56 -28.48 -11.60
C GLY A 534 42.89 -27.92 -13.00
N GLU A 535 41.96 -27.24 -13.67
CA GLU A 535 42.16 -26.68 -15.02
C GLU A 535 42.69 -25.23 -15.01
N TRP A 536 43.96 -25.06 -14.64
CA TRP A 536 44.59 -23.75 -14.46
C TRP A 536 44.74 -22.90 -15.74
N GLU A 537 44.71 -23.53 -16.91
CA GLU A 537 44.78 -22.81 -18.19
C GLU A 537 43.49 -22.01 -18.46
N THR A 538 42.33 -22.60 -18.17
CA THR A 538 41.01 -21.99 -18.29
C THR A 538 40.84 -20.85 -17.27
N VAL A 539 41.32 -21.06 -16.04
CA VAL A 539 41.41 -20.03 -14.98
C VAL A 539 42.18 -18.80 -15.45
N SER A 540 43.32 -19.00 -16.12
CA SER A 540 44.16 -17.91 -16.61
C SER A 540 43.46 -17.10 -17.70
N LYS A 541 42.76 -17.77 -18.63
CA LYS A 541 41.95 -17.13 -19.68
C LYS A 541 40.84 -16.27 -19.08
N LEU A 542 40.09 -16.79 -18.10
CA LEU A 542 39.00 -16.08 -17.41
C LEU A 542 39.50 -14.84 -16.65
N LYS A 543 40.65 -14.93 -15.97
CA LYS A 543 41.26 -13.77 -15.27
C LYS A 543 41.67 -12.65 -16.22
N VAL A 544 42.08 -12.97 -17.45
CA VAL A 544 42.38 -11.97 -18.49
C VAL A 544 41.09 -11.30 -18.96
N THR A 545 40.03 -12.07 -19.24
CA THR A 545 38.72 -11.52 -19.64
C THR A 545 38.17 -10.56 -18.57
N MET A 546 38.33 -10.92 -17.29
CA MET A 546 37.93 -10.09 -16.14
C MET A 546 38.69 -8.75 -16.04
N ARG A 547 39.97 -8.71 -16.43
CA ARG A 547 40.77 -7.46 -16.39
C ARG A 547 40.35 -6.47 -17.48
N HIS A 548 39.79 -6.95 -18.58
CA HIS A 548 39.32 -6.10 -19.68
C HIS A 548 37.92 -5.51 -19.41
N SER A 549 37.10 -6.15 -18.58
CA SER A 549 35.86 -5.57 -18.05
C SER A 549 36.17 -4.55 -16.94
N ARG A 550 36.09 -3.25 -17.26
CA ARG A 550 36.43 -2.10 -16.37
C ARG A 550 35.44 -1.84 -15.21
N SER A 551 34.95 -2.87 -14.51
CA SER A 551 34.18 -2.66 -13.27
C SER A 551 35.10 -2.71 -12.05
N ARG A 552 35.22 -1.61 -11.31
CA ARG A 552 35.82 -1.60 -9.97
C ARG A 552 34.96 -2.49 -9.06
N ASN A 553 35.57 -3.45 -8.36
CA ASN A 553 34.91 -4.18 -7.29
C ASN A 553 34.39 -3.18 -6.26
N VAL A 554 33.09 -3.23 -5.95
CA VAL A 554 32.57 -2.64 -4.71
C VAL A 554 32.89 -3.67 -3.62
N PRO A 555 33.79 -3.39 -2.66
CA PRO A 555 34.06 -4.33 -1.59
C PRO A 555 32.77 -4.63 -0.83
N GLY A 556 32.58 -5.90 -0.45
CA GLY A 556 31.44 -6.30 0.36
C GLY A 556 31.39 -5.46 1.64
N CYS A 557 30.21 -4.95 1.96
CA CYS A 557 29.97 -4.08 3.11
C CYS A 557 28.96 -4.76 4.05
N SER A 558 29.20 -4.67 5.36
CA SER A 558 28.25 -5.01 6.42
C SER A 558 28.00 -3.79 7.28
N MET A 559 26.77 -3.61 7.75
CA MET A 559 26.38 -2.44 8.55
C MET A 559 25.89 -2.92 9.91
N ILE A 560 26.35 -2.28 10.98
CA ILE A 560 25.89 -2.56 12.35
C ILE A 560 25.61 -1.26 13.10
N GLU A 561 24.61 -1.28 13.98
CA GLU A 561 24.35 -0.18 14.91
C GLU A 561 25.27 -0.27 16.13
N VAL A 562 25.98 0.82 16.44
CA VAL A 562 26.91 0.94 17.57
C VAL A 562 26.65 2.29 18.24
N HIS A 563 26.13 2.28 19.47
CA HIS A 563 25.80 3.49 20.24
C HIS A 563 24.89 4.48 19.47
N ASP A 564 23.73 4.01 18.99
CA ASP A 564 22.74 4.79 18.24
C ASP A 564 23.22 5.35 16.88
N HIS A 565 24.36 4.86 16.38
CA HIS A 565 24.91 5.19 15.07
C HIS A 565 25.10 3.94 14.21
N VAL A 566 24.67 3.99 12.95
CA VAL A 566 24.94 2.92 11.98
C VAL A 566 26.35 3.10 11.41
N VAL A 567 27.17 2.06 11.51
CA VAL A 567 28.56 2.05 11.07
C VAL A 567 28.72 1.02 9.94
N GLU A 568 29.34 1.44 8.84
CA GLU A 568 29.66 0.59 7.70
C GLU A 568 31.05 -0.05 7.84
N PHE A 569 31.13 -1.36 7.60
CA PHE A 569 32.35 -2.15 7.60
C PHE A 569 32.57 -2.74 6.21
N TYR A 570 33.60 -2.25 5.51
CA TYR A 570 33.99 -2.83 4.22
C TYR A 570 35.06 -3.92 4.44
N SER A 571 35.05 -4.93 3.58
CA SER A 571 36.11 -5.95 3.57
C SER A 571 37.48 -5.30 3.40
N LEU A 572 38.41 -5.55 4.34
CA LEU A 572 39.77 -4.99 4.40
C LEU A 572 39.82 -3.47 4.66
N ASP A 573 38.73 -2.89 5.19
CA ASP A 573 38.72 -1.48 5.55
C ASP A 573 39.43 -1.21 6.88
N GLU A 574 40.09 -0.07 6.95
CA GLU A 574 40.80 0.42 8.13
C GLU A 574 40.27 1.80 8.59
N ARG A 575 39.26 2.36 7.93
CA ARG A 575 38.69 3.69 8.22
C ARG A 575 38.00 3.79 9.58
N HIS A 576 37.68 2.67 10.24
CA HIS A 576 36.98 2.69 11.51
C HIS A 576 37.88 3.24 12.64
N PRO A 577 37.39 4.16 13.51
CA PRO A 577 38.21 4.72 14.59
C PRO A 577 38.80 3.69 15.56
N LYS A 578 38.16 2.52 15.66
CA LYS A 578 38.60 1.37 16.48
C LYS A 578 39.14 0.19 15.66
N THR A 579 39.60 0.41 14.42
CA THR A 579 40.10 -0.65 13.53
C THR A 579 41.06 -1.61 14.23
N GLU A 580 42.06 -1.10 14.95
CA GLU A 580 43.06 -1.93 15.65
C GLU A 580 42.42 -2.88 16.67
N GLU A 581 41.53 -2.38 17.52
CA GLU A 581 40.81 -3.20 18.51
C GLU A 581 39.97 -4.27 17.83
N ILE A 582 39.28 -3.91 16.74
CA ILE A 582 38.43 -4.82 15.97
C ILE A 582 39.27 -5.94 15.34
N TYR A 583 40.38 -5.62 14.68
CA TYR A 583 41.24 -6.64 14.08
C TYR A 583 42.01 -7.48 15.11
N VAL A 584 42.26 -6.96 16.32
CA VAL A 584 42.79 -7.76 17.44
C VAL A 584 41.74 -8.76 17.91
N CYS A 585 40.50 -8.31 18.15
CA CYS A 585 39.38 -9.19 18.51
C CYS A 585 39.08 -10.21 17.41
N LEU A 586 39.06 -9.80 16.15
CA LEU A 586 38.82 -10.68 15.00
C LEU A 586 39.90 -11.77 14.95
N ARG A 587 41.19 -11.42 15.07
CA ARG A 587 42.29 -12.38 15.12
C ARG A 587 42.17 -13.34 16.31
N ALA A 588 41.71 -12.86 17.47
CA ALA A 588 41.47 -13.70 18.63
C ALA A 588 40.30 -14.69 18.40
N LEU A 589 39.20 -14.22 17.81
CA LEU A 589 38.05 -15.05 17.42
C LEU A 589 38.42 -16.08 16.35
N THR A 590 39.17 -15.70 15.30
CA THR A 590 39.65 -16.63 14.28
C THR A 590 40.48 -17.75 14.91
N LYS A 591 41.35 -17.43 15.87
CA LYS A 591 42.13 -18.43 16.63
C LYS A 591 41.27 -19.34 17.50
N LEU A 592 40.13 -18.86 18.00
CA LEU A 592 39.18 -19.65 18.80
C LEU A 592 38.29 -20.55 17.94
N ILE A 593 37.99 -20.15 16.70
CA ILE A 593 37.15 -20.91 15.76
C ILE A 593 37.94 -22.01 15.05
N GLN A 594 39.24 -21.80 14.81
CA GLN A 594 40.11 -22.75 14.12
C GLN A 594 40.11 -24.18 14.70
N PRO A 595 40.14 -24.38 16.04
CA PRO A 595 40.05 -25.71 16.65
C PRO A 595 38.67 -26.38 16.53
N LEU A 596 37.58 -25.60 16.45
CA LEU A 596 36.22 -26.16 16.29
C LEU A 596 35.95 -26.68 14.88
N ALA A 597 36.57 -26.09 13.86
CA ALA A 597 36.45 -26.55 12.48
C ALA A 597 37.14 -27.93 12.27
N CYS A 598 38.29 -28.16 12.89
CA CYS A 598 38.96 -29.47 12.82
C CYS A 598 38.21 -30.58 13.59
N GLN A 599 37.45 -30.24 14.64
CA GLN A 599 36.66 -31.25 15.37
C GLN A 599 35.38 -31.68 14.63
N LEU A 600 34.86 -30.87 13.70
CA LEU A 600 33.70 -31.21 12.88
C LEU A 600 34.06 -32.12 11.69
N GLU A 601 35.27 -31.97 11.11
CA GLU A 601 35.78 -32.88 10.07
C GLU A 601 36.05 -34.30 10.61
N ASP A 602 36.43 -34.44 11.89
CA ASP A 602 36.63 -35.74 12.54
C ASP A 602 35.30 -36.46 12.88
N LEU A 603 34.17 -35.74 12.93
CA LEU A 603 32.84 -36.32 13.21
C LEU A 603 32.09 -36.77 11.94
N GLU A 604 32.46 -36.26 10.76
CA GLU A 604 31.91 -36.70 9.46
C GLU A 604 32.61 -37.94 8.87
N LEU A 605 33.67 -38.45 9.51
CA LEU A 605 34.36 -39.68 9.12
C LEU A 605 33.94 -40.93 9.93
N GLU A 606 33.02 -40.79 10.89
CA GLU A 606 32.49 -41.91 11.71
C GLU A 606 30.95 -42.10 11.63
N GLN A 607 30.25 -41.55 10.63
CA GLN A 607 28.87 -41.93 10.28
C GLN A 607 28.77 -42.31 8.79
#